data_AF-G8X6W7-F1
#
_entry.id   AF-G8X6W7-F1
#
_cell.length_a   1.000
_cell.length_b   1.000
_cell.length_c   1.000
_cell.angle_alpha   90.00
_cell.angle_beta   90.00
_cell.angle_gamma   90.00
#
_symmetry.space_group_name_H-M   'P 1'
#
loop_
_entity.id
_entity.type
_entity.pdbx_description
1 polymer ?
#
loop_
_entity_poly.entity_id
_entity_poly.type
_entity_poly.pdbx_seq_one_letter_code
_entity_poly.pdbx_strand_id
1 'polypeptide(L)'
;MFQSLKNFLKRKYWFKIISNKYFLVSAFFLIWMLFLDNYSYLDHQVLNKEIEELEDNKKYYKEEISKDLEQIKKLKSSNEIEKYAREKYYMKRENEDIYIIEFENDTLE
;
A
#
# COMPACT_ATOMS: atom_id res chain seq x y z
N MET A 1 37.50 -31.83 21.41
CA MET A 1 36.54 -30.73 21.10
C MET A 1 35.53 -30.50 22.22
N PHE A 2 34.86 -31.54 22.74
CA PHE A 2 33.90 -31.42 23.87
C PHE A 2 34.50 -31.02 25.23
N GLN A 3 35.81 -31.24 25.45
CA GLN A 3 36.52 -30.80 26.67
C GLN A 3 36.58 -29.27 26.81
N SER A 4 36.59 -28.53 25.69
CA SER A 4 36.71 -27.07 25.67
C SER A 4 35.43 -26.37 26.15
N LEU A 5 34.26 -26.91 25.78
CA LEU A 5 32.96 -26.42 26.24
C LEU A 5 32.75 -26.55 27.76
N LYS A 6 33.20 -27.67 28.35
CA LYS A 6 33.10 -27.90 29.81
C LYS A 6 33.92 -26.91 30.63
N ASN A 7 35.04 -26.42 30.09
CA ASN A 7 35.91 -25.47 30.78
C ASN A 7 35.40 -24.01 30.65
N PHE A 8 34.64 -23.68 29.60
CA PHE A 8 33.97 -22.38 29.47
C PHE A 8 32.87 -22.19 30.53
N LEU A 9 32.16 -23.26 30.87
CA LEU A 9 31.15 -23.30 31.93
C LEU A 9 31.76 -23.18 33.33
N LYS A 10 33.08 -23.38 33.49
CA LYS A 10 33.76 -23.41 34.80
C LYS A 10 34.36 -22.05 35.20
N ARG A 11 33.69 -20.94 34.85
CA ARG A 11 34.03 -19.60 35.35
C ARG A 11 33.02 -19.19 36.43
N LYS A 12 33.39 -19.47 37.68
CA LYS A 12 32.62 -19.36 38.95
C LYS A 12 31.70 -18.14 39.10
N TYR A 13 31.96 -17.04 38.39
CA TYR A 13 31.15 -15.82 38.38
C TYR A 13 29.94 -15.87 37.42
N TRP A 14 30.09 -16.42 36.22
CA TRP A 14 29.04 -16.40 35.19
C TRP A 14 27.92 -17.37 35.53
N PHE A 15 28.27 -18.50 36.15
CA PHE A 15 27.30 -19.45 36.69
C PHE A 15 26.40 -18.85 37.78
N LYS A 16 26.94 -17.95 38.62
CA LYS A 16 26.17 -17.28 39.69
C LYS A 16 25.17 -16.27 39.13
N ILE A 17 25.51 -15.60 38.03
CA ILE A 17 24.63 -14.65 37.33
C ILE A 17 23.53 -15.42 36.59
N ILE A 18 23.88 -16.47 35.84
CA ILE A 18 22.93 -17.29 35.07
C ILE A 18 22.02 -18.12 35.97
N SER A 19 22.47 -18.54 37.15
CA SER A 19 21.65 -19.30 38.11
C SER A 19 20.73 -18.40 38.96
N ASN A 20 20.76 -17.08 38.79
CA ASN A 20 19.87 -16.17 39.50
C ASN A 20 18.46 -16.25 38.90
N LYS A 21 17.45 -16.57 39.71
CA LYS A 21 16.04 -16.65 39.29
C LYS A 21 15.56 -15.37 38.60
N TYR A 22 16.00 -14.20 39.06
CA TYR A 22 15.65 -12.92 38.44
C TYR A 22 16.25 -12.76 37.05
N PHE A 23 17.49 -13.24 36.84
CA PHE A 23 18.13 -13.21 35.52
C PHE A 23 17.45 -14.16 34.55
N LEU A 24 17.06 -15.36 34.98
CA LEU A 24 16.33 -16.31 34.13
C LEU A 24 14.95 -15.80 33.73
N VAL A 25 14.20 -15.22 34.67
CA VAL A 25 12.89 -14.61 34.36
C VAL A 25 13.05 -13.41 33.44
N SER A 26 14.05 -12.56 33.68
CA SER A 26 14.33 -11.40 32.81
C SER A 26 14.79 -11.82 31.42
N ALA A 27 15.65 -12.82 31.30
CA ALA A 27 16.10 -13.35 30.02
C ALA A 27 14.96 -14.00 29.25
N PHE A 28 14.11 -14.79 29.92
CA PHE A 28 12.90 -15.33 29.31
C PHE A 28 11.96 -14.22 28.81
N PHE A 29 11.74 -13.20 29.63
CA PHE A 29 10.92 -12.04 29.26
C PHE A 29 11.52 -11.27 28.08
N LEU A 30 12.84 -11.06 28.03
CA LEU A 30 13.50 -10.42 26.90
C LEU A 30 13.40 -11.26 25.63
N ILE A 31 13.60 -12.57 25.72
CA ILE A 31 13.42 -13.48 24.59
C ILE A 31 11.96 -13.45 24.11
N TRP A 32 10.99 -13.43 25.02
CA TRP A 32 9.58 -13.27 24.67
C TRP A 32 9.35 -11.94 23.94
N MET A 33 9.78 -10.82 24.52
CA MET A 33 9.64 -9.49 23.92
C MET A 33 10.38 -9.33 22.59
N LEU A 34 11.40 -10.14 22.30
CA LEU A 34 12.16 -10.06 21.05
C LEU A 34 11.65 -11.00 19.95
N PHE A 35 11.15 -12.20 20.32
CA PHE A 35 10.76 -13.23 19.34
C PHE A 35 9.25 -13.42 19.20
N LEU A 36 8.49 -13.15 20.25
CA LEU A 36 7.03 -13.37 20.30
C LEU A 36 6.26 -12.05 20.28
N ASP A 37 6.89 -10.91 20.62
CA ASP A 37 6.28 -9.58 20.47
C ASP A 37 6.47 -9.04 19.04
N ASN A 38 5.57 -8.15 18.61
CA ASN A 38 5.34 -7.65 17.25
C ASN A 38 6.47 -6.78 16.68
N TYR A 39 7.68 -6.86 17.22
CA TYR A 39 8.87 -6.17 16.69
C TYR A 39 9.55 -6.98 15.58
N SER A 40 8.76 -7.75 14.82
CA SER A 40 9.26 -8.50 13.69
C SER A 40 9.66 -7.51 12.60
N TYR A 41 10.89 -7.63 12.13
CA TYR A 41 11.36 -6.93 10.92
C TYR A 41 10.43 -7.14 9.72
N LEU A 42 9.65 -8.22 9.71
CA LEU A 42 8.63 -8.49 8.70
C LEU A 42 7.44 -7.51 8.79
N ASP A 43 7.01 -7.14 9.99
CA ASP A 43 5.89 -6.22 10.19
C ASP A 43 6.23 -4.83 9.65
N HIS A 44 7.47 -4.38 9.87
CA HIS A 44 7.95 -3.13 9.27
C HIS A 44 8.01 -3.17 7.74
N GLN A 45 8.34 -4.31 7.12
CA GLN A 45 8.32 -4.41 5.66
C GLN A 45 6.90 -4.38 5.09
N VAL A 46 5.95 -5.03 5.77
CA VAL A 46 4.53 -4.97 5.38
C VAL A 46 4.00 -3.55 5.49
N LEU A 47 4.25 -2.90 6.62
CA LEU A 47 3.84 -1.50 6.85
C LEU A 47 4.48 -0.55 5.84
N ASN A 48 5.77 -0.74 5.49
CA ASN A 48 6.42 0.09 4.48
C ASN A 48 5.79 -0.08 3.09
N LYS A 49 5.41 -1.31 2.72
CA LYS A 49 4.68 -1.57 1.46
C LYS A 49 3.32 -0.89 1.47
N GLU A 50 2.59 -0.97 2.58
CA GLU A 50 1.29 -0.32 2.71
C GLU A 50 1.42 1.20 2.62
N ILE A 51 2.47 1.78 3.19
CA ILE A 51 2.79 3.21 3.05
C ILE A 51 3.06 3.56 1.58
N GLU A 52 3.90 2.79 0.88
CA GLU A 52 4.23 3.02 -0.53
C GLU A 52 2.96 2.96 -1.41
N GLU A 53 2.11 1.95 -1.20
CA GLU A 53 0.84 1.80 -1.92
C GLU A 53 -0.11 2.99 -1.65
N LEU A 54 -0.20 3.45 -0.41
CA LEU A 54 -1.01 4.62 -0.06
C LEU A 54 -0.47 5.91 -0.69
N GLU A 55 0.85 6.08 -0.76
CA GLU A 55 1.49 7.24 -1.39
C GLU A 55 1.28 7.25 -2.91
N ASP A 56 1.41 6.10 -3.57
CA ASP A 56 1.14 5.94 -4.99
C ASP A 56 -0.32 6.22 -5.32
N ASN A 57 -1.25 5.65 -4.55
CA ASN A 57 -2.68 5.92 -4.70
C ASN A 57 -2.98 7.43 -4.53
N LYS A 58 -2.40 8.06 -3.51
CA LYS A 58 -2.55 9.51 -3.28
C LYS A 58 -2.03 10.33 -4.46
N LYS A 59 -0.90 9.92 -5.06
CA LYS A 59 -0.35 10.59 -6.24
C LYS A 59 -1.28 10.43 -7.44
N TYR A 60 -1.73 9.20 -7.72
CA TYR A 60 -2.67 8.91 -8.79
C TYR A 60 -3.93 9.78 -8.71
N TYR A 61 -4.60 9.79 -7.55
CA TYR A 61 -5.82 10.59 -7.40
C TYR A 61 -5.59 12.09 -7.52
N LYS A 62 -4.44 12.60 -7.06
CA LYS A 62 -4.10 14.03 -7.25
C LYS A 62 -3.92 14.38 -8.71
N GLU A 63 -3.30 13.50 -9.49
CA GLU A 63 -3.12 13.70 -10.94
C GLU A 63 -4.46 13.65 -11.67
N GLU A 64 -5.33 12.68 -11.36
CA GLU A 64 -6.68 12.59 -11.93
C GLU A 64 -7.53 13.82 -11.58
N ILE A 65 -7.54 14.27 -10.32
CA ILE A 65 -8.23 15.51 -9.93
C ILE A 65 -7.73 16.71 -10.74
N SER A 66 -6.42 16.81 -10.99
CA SER A 66 -5.87 17.88 -11.81
C SER A 66 -6.38 17.83 -13.25
N LYS A 67 -6.41 16.63 -13.85
CA LYS A 67 -6.94 16.42 -15.20
C LYS A 67 -8.44 16.75 -15.28
N ASP A 68 -9.22 16.31 -14.30
CA ASP A 68 -10.66 16.58 -14.22
C ASP A 68 -10.93 18.08 -14.08
N LEU A 69 -10.16 18.78 -13.26
CA LEU A 69 -10.26 20.23 -13.14
C LEU A 69 -9.96 20.96 -14.45
N GLU A 70 -9.00 20.47 -15.24
CA GLU A 70 -8.74 21.00 -16.59
C GLU A 70 -9.90 20.70 -17.55
N GLN A 71 -10.48 19.50 -17.50
CA GLN A 71 -11.66 19.16 -18.29
C GLN A 71 -12.86 20.03 -17.92
N ILE A 72 -13.16 20.19 -16.63
CA ILE A 72 -14.23 21.07 -16.13
C ILE A 72 -14.03 22.51 -16.60
N LYS A 73 -12.79 23.01 -16.62
CA LYS A 73 -12.49 24.35 -17.15
C LYS A 73 -12.84 24.46 -18.64
N LYS A 74 -12.57 23.44 -19.44
CA LYS A 74 -12.95 23.39 -20.87
C LYS A 74 -14.47 23.37 -21.03
N LEU A 75 -15.17 22.62 -20.16
CA LEU A 75 -16.62 22.55 -20.08
C LEU A 75 -17.30 23.80 -19.49
N LYS A 76 -16.59 24.92 -19.24
CA LYS A 76 -17.25 26.16 -18.78
C LYS A 76 -18.02 26.88 -19.88
N SER A 77 -17.76 26.56 -21.15
CA SER A 77 -18.46 27.18 -22.28
C SER A 77 -19.64 26.32 -22.72
N SER A 78 -20.76 26.97 -23.06
CA SER A 78 -21.99 26.31 -23.52
C SER A 78 -21.76 25.36 -24.71
N ASN A 79 -20.88 25.73 -25.64
CA ASN A 79 -20.57 24.91 -26.81
C ASN A 79 -19.82 23.62 -26.45
N GLU A 80 -18.84 23.70 -25.55
CA GLU A 80 -18.07 22.52 -25.12
C GLU A 80 -18.95 21.55 -24.30
N ILE A 81 -19.90 22.07 -23.51
CA ILE A 81 -20.90 21.25 -22.82
C ILE A 81 -21.80 20.51 -23.80
N GLU A 82 -22.37 21.22 -24.79
CA GLU A 82 -23.25 20.59 -25.79
C GLU A 82 -22.48 19.53 -26.59
N LYS A 83 -21.24 19.82 -26.99
CA LYS A 83 -20.37 18.87 -27.68
C LYS A 83 -20.12 17.62 -26.84
N TYR A 84 -19.73 17.79 -25.57
CA TYR A 84 -19.49 16.67 -24.66
C TYR A 84 -20.75 15.82 -24.41
N ALA A 85 -21.91 16.46 -24.20
CA ALA A 85 -23.18 15.77 -24.04
C ALA A 85 -23.58 14.96 -25.28
N ARG A 86 -23.30 15.48 -26.49
CA ARG A 86 -23.55 14.79 -27.75
C ARG A 86 -22.59 13.63 -28.01
N GLU A 87 -21.30 13.81 -27.74
CA GLU A 87 -20.28 12.78 -28.01
C GLU A 87 -20.25 11.65 -26.98
N LYS A 88 -20.47 11.96 -25.69
CA LYS A 88 -20.39 10.96 -24.61
C LYS A 88 -21.72 10.35 -24.21
N TYR A 89 -22.79 11.13 -24.27
CA TYR A 89 -24.11 10.70 -23.79
C TYR A 89 -25.16 10.65 -24.89
N TYR A 90 -24.78 10.92 -26.15
CA TYR A 90 -25.68 10.92 -27.31
C TYR A 90 -26.97 11.74 -27.05
N MET A 91 -26.84 12.88 -26.36
CA MET A 91 -27.98 13.75 -26.10
C MET A 91 -28.44 14.43 -27.40
N LYS A 92 -29.76 14.51 -27.62
CA LYS A 92 -30.40 15.20 -28.75
C LYS A 92 -31.48 16.17 -28.31
N ARG A 93 -31.83 17.10 -29.21
CA ARG A 93 -33.04 17.93 -29.09
C ARG A 93 -34.27 17.15 -29.55
N GLU A 94 -35.46 17.56 -29.15
CA GLU A 94 -36.72 16.86 -29.48
C GLU A 94 -36.95 16.71 -30.99
N ASN A 95 -36.50 17.67 -31.79
CA ASN A 95 -36.67 17.71 -33.24
C ASN A 95 -35.42 17.22 -34.02
N GLU A 96 -34.60 16.36 -33.42
CA GLU A 96 -33.34 15.89 -33.99
C GLU A 96 -33.25 14.36 -33.94
N ASP A 97 -32.75 13.75 -35.02
CA ASP A 97 -32.52 12.31 -35.13
C ASP A 97 -31.02 12.01 -35.14
N ILE A 98 -30.59 11.09 -34.26
CA ILE A 98 -29.19 10.66 -34.16
C ILE A 98 -29.03 9.36 -34.94
N TYR A 99 -28.03 9.30 -35.81
CA TYR A 99 -27.58 8.08 -36.48
C TYR A 99 -26.22 7.69 -35.92
N ILE A 100 -26.12 6.48 -35.35
CA ILE A 100 -24.84 5.89 -34.93
C ILE A 100 -24.38 4.99 -36.06
N ILE A 101 -23.20 5.26 -36.62
CA ILE A 101 -22.60 4.47 -37.70
C ILE A 101 -21.49 3.65 -37.08
N GLU A 102 -21.71 2.34 -37.01
CA GLU A 102 -20.74 1.36 -36.52
C GLU A 102 -20.16 0.63 -37.73
N PHE A 103 -18.83 0.56 -37.82
CA PHE A 103 -18.15 -0.24 -38.82
C PHE A 103 -17.81 -1.61 -38.23
N GLU A 104 -18.02 -2.68 -39.00
CA GLU A 104 -17.84 -4.08 -38.58
C GLU A 104 -16.40 -4.41 -38.10
N ASN A 105 -15.43 -3.54 -38.39
CA ASN A 105 -14.04 -3.68 -37.97
C ASN A 105 -13.68 -2.89 -36.69
N ASP A 106 -14.58 -2.07 -36.14
CA ASP A 106 -14.31 -1.23 -34.95
C ASP A 106 -14.64 -1.93 -33.63
N THR A 107 -15.37 -3.06 -33.67
CA THR A 107 -15.53 -3.95 -32.53
C THR A 107 -14.37 -4.94 -32.51
N LEU A 108 -13.31 -4.60 -31.78
CA LEU A 108 -12.30 -5.59 -31.37
C LEU A 108 -12.95 -6.48 -30.30
N GLU A 109 -13.24 -7.73 -30.66
CA GLU A 109 -13.48 -8.82 -29.69
C GLU A 109 -12.31 -8.98 -28.71
#